data_AF-A0A2J6WMB7-F1
#
_entry.id   AF-A0A2J6WMB7-F1
#
_cell.length_a   1.000
_cell.length_b   1.000
_cell.length_c   1.000
_cell.angle_alpha   90.00
_cell.angle_beta   90.00
_cell.angle_gamma   90.00
#
_symmetry.space_group_name_H-M   'P 1'
#
loop_
_entity.id
_entity.type
_entity.pdbx_description
1 polymer ?
#
loop_
_entity_poly.entity_id
_entity_poly.type
_entity_poly.pdbx_seq_one_letter_code
_entity_poly.pdbx_strand_id
1 'polypeptide(L)'
;ADLGCGIGGDTIAMALAGIQVIAVERDPIRLALAQANLAALGLDERVLWLERDLLHEPPPHADALFCDPARRIGDRRVFDPAAFQPPLTHVLGWQRHNPALVVKLAPGIDRNHIPAEAELEFVSFDGELKEAVLWCGPLATTERRATVLNGAGNAVSLTTGAAPRPPLSTPQTVLYEPDPTIIRAGLIAELAAQLGAAQLSPDIAYLTTTTYHPTPFARPWPIVTWLPFQLKRLRALLRDLDAGPVTVKKRGSPLDTTTLAHQLSGNGNRRLVVVLTRLPSGPIAVICDEMIANDNR
;
A
#
# COMPACT_ATOMS: atom_id res chain seq x y z
N ALA A 1 22.55 -6.10 -8.84
CA ALA A 1 23.35 -5.61 -7.70
C ALA A 1 22.43 -4.96 -6.68
N ASP A 2 22.61 -5.29 -5.41
CA ASP A 2 21.91 -4.69 -4.27
C ASP A 2 22.79 -3.57 -3.68
N LEU A 3 22.36 -2.33 -3.84
CA LEU A 3 23.14 -1.10 -3.63
C LEU A 3 22.76 -0.44 -2.31
N GLY A 4 23.35 -0.90 -1.21
CA GLY A 4 22.98 -0.58 0.16
C GLY A 4 22.28 -1.74 0.85
N CYS A 5 22.89 -2.93 0.80
CA CYS A 5 22.26 -4.18 1.23
C CYS A 5 21.95 -4.25 2.74
N GLY A 6 22.54 -3.35 3.55
CA GLY A 6 22.34 -3.32 4.99
C GLY A 6 22.71 -4.67 5.61
N ILE A 7 21.77 -5.26 6.35
CA ILE A 7 21.93 -6.59 6.96
C ILE A 7 21.48 -7.76 6.06
N GLY A 8 21.25 -7.50 4.76
CA GLY A 8 21.02 -8.52 3.73
C GLY A 8 19.55 -8.91 3.50
N GLY A 9 18.57 -8.15 4.01
CA GLY A 9 17.15 -8.52 3.88
C GLY A 9 16.68 -8.70 2.43
N ASP A 10 16.90 -7.69 1.59
CA ASP A 10 16.55 -7.76 0.16
C ASP A 10 17.50 -8.70 -0.60
N THR A 11 18.78 -8.75 -0.22
CA THR A 11 19.76 -9.70 -0.77
C THR A 11 19.31 -11.15 -0.61
N ILE A 12 18.79 -11.53 0.56
CA ILE A 12 18.26 -12.88 0.84
C ILE A 12 17.10 -13.18 -0.12
N ALA A 13 16.15 -12.25 -0.27
CA ALA A 13 15.01 -12.43 -1.16
C ALA A 13 15.46 -12.64 -2.62
N MET A 14 16.44 -11.85 -3.09
CA MET A 14 17.02 -12.02 -4.42
C MET A 14 17.74 -13.36 -4.60
N ALA A 15 18.55 -13.77 -3.61
CA ALA A 15 19.28 -15.04 -3.66
C ALA A 15 18.33 -16.25 -3.65
N LEU A 16 17.25 -16.19 -2.85
CA LEU A 16 16.18 -17.20 -2.85
C LEU A 16 15.43 -17.27 -4.18
N ALA A 17 15.29 -16.14 -4.88
CA ALA A 17 14.75 -16.09 -6.23
C ALA A 17 15.73 -16.62 -7.30
N GLY A 18 16.92 -17.07 -6.90
CA GLY A 18 17.93 -17.65 -7.79
C GLY A 18 18.86 -16.63 -8.44
N ILE A 19 18.80 -15.36 -8.05
CA ILE A 19 19.63 -14.28 -8.60
C ILE A 19 21.06 -14.40 -8.04
N GLN A 20 22.05 -14.15 -8.91
CA GLN A 20 23.44 -13.92 -8.49
C GLN A 20 23.59 -12.45 -8.07
N VAL A 21 23.90 -12.19 -6.81
CA VAL A 21 23.82 -10.86 -6.23
C VAL A 21 25.21 -10.28 -6.00
N ILE A 22 25.45 -9.08 -6.50
CA ILE A 22 26.54 -8.23 -6.01
C ILE A 22 25.95 -7.35 -4.91
N ALA A 23 26.26 -7.64 -3.66
CA ALA A 23 25.75 -6.93 -2.48
C ALA A 23 26.77 -5.87 -2.03
N VAL A 24 26.34 -4.61 -2.03
CA VAL A 24 27.18 -3.45 -1.74
C VAL A 24 26.72 -2.80 -0.44
N GLU A 25 27.64 -2.54 0.48
CA GLU A 25 27.38 -1.79 1.71
C GLU A 25 28.65 -1.03 2.11
N ARG A 26 28.50 0.20 2.65
CA ARG A 26 29.64 1.03 3.07
C ARG A 26 30.05 0.78 4.52
N ASP A 27 29.11 0.31 5.34
CA ASP A 27 29.33 0.02 6.76
C ASP A 27 29.84 -1.44 6.90
N PRO A 28 31.12 -1.64 7.25
CA PRO A 28 31.69 -2.98 7.35
C PRO A 28 30.99 -3.85 8.41
N ILE A 29 30.38 -3.25 9.43
CA ILE A 29 29.64 -4.00 10.46
C ILE A 29 28.34 -4.55 9.87
N ARG A 30 27.60 -3.75 9.11
CA ARG A 30 26.37 -4.22 8.43
C ARG A 30 26.68 -5.26 7.38
N LEU A 31 27.75 -5.06 6.62
CA LEU A 31 28.21 -6.03 5.63
C LEU A 31 28.56 -7.38 6.28
N ALA A 32 29.27 -7.38 7.41
CA ALA A 32 29.56 -8.59 8.17
C ALA A 32 28.30 -9.28 8.71
N LEU A 33 27.30 -8.52 9.16
CA LEU A 33 25.99 -9.07 9.57
C LEU A 33 25.24 -9.69 8.38
N ALA A 34 25.25 -9.04 7.21
CA ALA A 34 24.66 -9.59 6.00
C ALA A 34 25.33 -10.92 5.61
N GLN A 35 26.66 -10.96 5.58
CA GLN A 35 27.43 -12.18 5.33
C GLN A 35 27.05 -13.32 6.28
N ALA A 36 26.98 -13.04 7.58
CA ALA A 36 26.56 -14.03 8.58
C ALA A 36 25.12 -14.53 8.36
N ASN A 37 24.20 -13.63 8.05
CA ASN A 37 22.80 -13.99 7.79
C ASN A 37 22.66 -14.90 6.55
N LEU A 38 23.34 -14.57 5.45
CA LEU A 38 23.27 -15.37 4.23
C LEU A 38 23.98 -16.72 4.36
N ALA A 39 25.12 -16.76 5.06
CA ALA A 39 25.80 -18.02 5.36
C ALA A 39 24.93 -18.94 6.24
N ALA A 40 24.23 -18.39 7.24
CA ALA A 40 23.30 -19.14 8.08
C ALA A 40 22.12 -19.74 7.28
N LEU A 41 21.79 -19.17 6.12
CA LEU A 41 20.75 -19.65 5.20
C LEU A 41 21.31 -20.51 4.05
N GLY A 42 22.63 -20.70 3.96
CA GLY A 42 23.28 -21.41 2.86
C GLY A 42 23.14 -20.72 1.50
N LEU A 43 23.10 -19.39 1.50
CA LEU A 43 22.92 -18.56 0.29
C LEU A 43 24.19 -17.79 -0.12
N ASP A 44 25.29 -17.97 0.61
CA ASP A 44 26.53 -17.23 0.46
C ASP A 44 27.21 -17.44 -0.91
N GLU A 45 27.11 -18.64 -1.50
CA GLU A 45 27.67 -18.93 -2.83
C GLU A 45 27.03 -18.11 -3.97
N ARG A 46 25.85 -17.51 -3.73
CA ARG A 46 25.15 -16.66 -4.70
C ARG A 46 25.52 -15.19 -4.59
N VAL A 47 26.37 -14.81 -3.65
CA VAL A 47 26.60 -13.40 -3.32
C VAL A 47 28.08 -13.02 -3.37
N LEU A 48 28.37 -12.02 -4.20
CA LEU A 48 29.63 -11.29 -4.18
C LEU A 48 29.48 -10.04 -3.30
N TRP A 49 30.32 -9.92 -2.29
CA TRP A 49 30.31 -8.82 -1.34
C TRP A 49 31.25 -7.70 -1.75
N LEU A 50 30.79 -6.45 -1.70
CA LEU A 50 31.61 -5.27 -1.97
C LEU A 50 31.41 -4.22 -0.87
N GLU A 51 32.48 -3.91 -0.15
CA GLU A 51 32.52 -2.72 0.71
C GLU A 51 32.77 -1.48 -0.16
N ARG A 52 31.79 -0.59 -0.29
CA ARG A 52 31.88 0.59 -1.17
C ARG A 52 30.93 1.70 -0.75
N ASP A 53 31.37 2.96 -0.81
CA ASP A 53 30.49 4.11 -0.63
C ASP A 53 29.96 4.65 -1.97
N LEU A 54 28.71 4.30 -2.27
CA LEU A 54 28.03 4.67 -3.51
C LEU A 54 27.70 6.16 -3.65
N LEU A 55 27.95 6.98 -2.62
CA LEU A 55 27.92 8.43 -2.74
C LEU A 55 29.14 8.97 -3.50
N HIS A 56 30.28 8.30 -3.38
CA HIS A 56 31.57 8.75 -3.91
C HIS A 56 32.09 7.86 -5.05
N GLU A 57 31.62 6.61 -5.12
CA GLU A 57 32.07 5.61 -6.08
C GLU A 57 30.90 5.11 -6.96
N PRO A 58 31.17 4.69 -8.20
CA PRO A 58 30.12 4.20 -9.09
C PRO A 58 29.60 2.82 -8.64
N PRO A 59 28.33 2.50 -8.97
CA PRO A 59 27.82 1.15 -8.77
C PRO A 59 28.61 0.14 -9.61
N PRO A 60 28.73 -1.12 -9.16
CA PRO A 60 29.32 -2.19 -9.98
C PRO A 60 28.49 -2.42 -11.25
N HIS A 61 29.13 -2.97 -12.28
CA HIS A 61 28.41 -3.46 -13.46
C HIS A 61 27.55 -4.68 -13.08
N ALA A 62 26.27 -4.64 -13.45
CA ALA A 62 25.31 -5.71 -13.25
C ALA A 62 24.13 -5.56 -14.24
N ASP A 63 23.39 -6.64 -14.49
CA ASP A 63 22.24 -6.63 -15.41
C ASP A 63 21.10 -5.72 -14.92
N ALA A 64 20.97 -5.57 -13.60
CA ALA A 64 20.04 -4.66 -12.95
C ALA A 64 20.61 -4.13 -11.63
N LEU A 65 20.21 -2.91 -11.27
CA LEU A 65 20.54 -2.25 -10.01
C LEU A 65 19.29 -2.16 -9.13
N PHE A 66 19.42 -2.48 -7.85
CA PHE A 66 18.40 -2.28 -6.83
C PHE A 66 18.98 -1.41 -5.71
N CYS A 67 18.22 -0.45 -5.19
CA CYS A 67 18.64 0.40 -4.08
C CYS A 67 17.49 0.67 -3.12
N ASP A 68 17.72 0.54 -1.81
CA ASP A 68 16.86 1.07 -0.74
C ASP A 68 17.62 2.18 0.01
N PRO A 69 17.55 3.43 -0.48
CA PRO A 69 18.27 4.52 0.14
C PRO A 69 17.89 4.68 1.61
N ALA A 70 18.88 4.87 2.48
CA ALA A 70 18.63 5.07 3.89
C ALA A 70 17.86 6.38 4.12
N ARG A 71 16.79 6.29 4.90
CA ARG A 71 15.85 7.39 5.19
C ARG A 71 15.90 7.86 6.63
N ARG A 72 17.02 7.61 7.33
CA ARG A 72 17.20 7.95 8.74
C ARG A 72 18.45 8.77 8.96
N ILE A 73 18.30 9.82 9.77
CA ILE A 73 19.42 10.57 10.34
C ILE A 73 19.29 10.42 11.86
N GLY A 74 20.14 9.59 12.46
CA GLY A 74 19.94 9.10 13.83
C GLY A 74 18.58 8.39 13.96
N ASP A 75 17.79 8.78 14.96
CA ASP A 75 16.46 8.21 15.20
C ASP A 75 15.34 8.84 14.35
N ARG A 76 15.62 9.93 13.64
CA ARG A 76 14.60 10.68 12.91
C ARG A 76 14.39 10.14 11.51
N ARG A 77 13.13 9.89 11.15
CA ARG A 77 12.70 9.58 9.77
C ARG A 77 12.81 10.83 8.89
N VAL A 78 13.37 10.65 7.71
CA VAL A 78 13.50 11.65 6.65
C VAL A 78 12.48 11.35 5.57
N PHE A 79 11.72 12.37 5.18
CA PHE A 79 10.71 12.27 4.12
C PHE A 79 11.16 12.94 2.83
N ASP A 80 12.06 13.92 2.90
CA ASP A 80 12.63 14.61 1.75
C ASP A 80 13.59 13.68 1.00
N PRO A 81 13.31 13.33 -0.28
CA PRO A 81 14.19 12.47 -1.09
C PRO A 81 15.60 13.01 -1.30
N ALA A 82 15.80 14.33 -1.17
CA ALA A 82 17.12 14.94 -1.25
C ALA A 82 18.00 14.61 -0.04
N ALA A 83 17.40 14.24 1.09
CA ALA A 83 18.09 13.88 2.33
C ALA A 83 18.18 12.36 2.55
N PHE A 84 17.82 11.56 1.54
CA PHE A 84 18.13 10.13 1.53
C PHE A 84 19.64 9.89 1.42
N GLN A 85 20.10 8.70 1.80
CA GLN A 85 21.51 8.33 1.66
C GLN A 85 21.63 7.03 0.84
N PRO A 86 22.05 7.09 -0.43
CA PRO A 86 22.31 8.31 -1.21
C PRO A 86 21.03 9.11 -1.55
N PRO A 87 21.13 10.41 -1.91
CA PRO A 87 19.98 11.19 -2.36
C PRO A 87 19.29 10.55 -3.57
N LEU A 88 17.97 10.63 -3.65
CA LEU A 88 17.23 9.95 -4.73
C LEU A 88 17.69 10.40 -6.13
N THR A 89 17.99 11.68 -6.30
CA THR A 89 18.52 12.22 -7.58
C THR A 89 19.85 11.62 -7.98
N HIS A 90 20.71 11.28 -7.01
CA HIS A 90 21.98 10.60 -7.24
C HIS A 90 21.75 9.16 -7.71
N VAL A 91 20.85 8.44 -7.04
CA VAL A 91 20.46 7.06 -7.39
C VAL A 91 19.85 7.00 -8.81
N LEU A 92 18.92 7.90 -9.13
CA LEU A 92 18.34 8.00 -10.48
C LEU A 92 19.39 8.33 -11.54
N GLY A 93 20.46 9.05 -11.19
CA GLY A 93 21.59 9.33 -12.07
C GLY A 93 22.29 8.07 -12.60
N TRP A 94 22.20 6.93 -11.90
CA TRP A 94 22.78 5.66 -12.34
C TRP A 94 22.13 5.10 -13.61
N GLN A 95 20.90 5.52 -13.93
CA GLN A 95 20.19 5.12 -15.16
C GLN A 95 20.95 5.46 -16.44
N ARG A 96 21.83 6.47 -16.40
CA ARG A 96 22.66 6.87 -17.54
C ARG A 96 23.59 5.75 -18.03
N HIS A 97 24.01 4.87 -17.13
CA HIS A 97 24.91 3.76 -17.44
C HIS A 97 24.23 2.39 -17.29
N ASN A 98 23.19 2.29 -16.45
CA ASN A 98 22.41 1.07 -16.24
C ASN A 98 20.90 1.39 -16.25
N PRO A 99 20.21 1.28 -17.38
CA PRO A 99 18.80 1.62 -17.50
C PRO A 99 17.86 0.78 -16.60
N ALA A 100 18.24 -0.47 -16.31
CA ALA A 100 17.52 -1.37 -15.41
C ALA A 100 17.81 -1.02 -13.95
N LEU A 101 17.00 -0.12 -13.39
CA LEU A 101 17.11 0.35 -12.01
C LEU A 101 15.79 0.11 -11.27
N VAL A 102 15.90 -0.34 -10.03
CA VAL A 102 14.79 -0.46 -9.08
C VAL A 102 15.14 0.33 -7.83
N VAL A 103 14.23 1.16 -7.35
CA VAL A 103 14.43 1.92 -6.11
C VAL A 103 13.28 1.66 -5.16
N LYS A 104 13.59 1.10 -3.99
CA LYS A 104 12.62 0.96 -2.89
C LYS A 104 12.49 2.28 -2.16
N LEU A 105 11.25 2.68 -1.91
CA LEU A 105 10.89 4.01 -1.42
C LEU A 105 9.88 3.92 -0.28
N ALA A 106 9.76 5.03 0.46
CA ALA A 106 8.69 5.17 1.43
C ALA A 106 7.32 5.18 0.71
N PRO A 107 6.28 4.56 1.29
CA PRO A 107 4.94 4.58 0.70
C PRO A 107 4.33 6.00 0.62
N GLY A 108 4.90 6.94 1.37
CA GLY A 108 4.53 8.36 1.37
C GLY A 108 5.18 9.19 0.25
N ILE A 109 5.98 8.62 -0.65
CA ILE A 109 6.74 9.38 -1.67
C ILE A 109 5.85 10.23 -2.57
N ASP A 110 6.12 11.53 -2.69
CA ASP A 110 5.40 12.40 -3.62
C ASP A 110 5.77 12.04 -5.07
N ARG A 111 4.76 11.85 -5.93
CA ARG A 111 4.92 11.53 -7.36
C ARG A 111 5.71 12.61 -8.10
N ASN A 112 5.69 13.85 -7.62
CA ASN A 112 6.46 14.96 -8.21
C ASN A 112 7.98 14.75 -8.15
N HIS A 113 8.47 13.88 -7.26
CA HIS A 113 9.89 13.54 -7.17
C HIS A 113 10.29 12.36 -8.08
N ILE A 114 9.34 11.78 -8.80
CA ILE A 114 9.51 10.54 -9.55
C ILE A 114 9.48 10.85 -11.05
N PRO A 115 10.43 10.30 -11.86
CA PRO A 115 10.39 10.44 -13.31
C PRO A 115 9.06 9.94 -13.91
N ALA A 116 8.56 10.62 -14.94
CA ALA A 116 7.24 10.30 -15.51
C ALA A 116 7.24 8.95 -16.24
N GLU A 117 8.38 8.55 -16.78
CA GLU A 117 8.63 7.33 -17.54
C GLU A 117 8.82 6.08 -16.67
N ALA A 118 8.98 6.24 -15.36
CA ALA A 118 9.20 5.14 -14.45
C ALA A 118 7.86 4.58 -13.92
N GLU A 119 7.78 3.26 -13.82
CA GLU A 119 6.62 2.59 -13.22
C GLU A 119 6.68 2.79 -11.70
N LEU A 120 5.58 3.26 -11.11
CA LEU A 120 5.44 3.38 -9.66
C LEU A 120 4.50 2.30 -9.13
N GLU A 121 5.06 1.36 -8.40
CA GLU A 121 4.32 0.33 -7.68
C GLU A 121 4.13 0.71 -6.21
N PHE A 122 2.97 0.40 -5.66
CA PHE A 122 2.70 0.41 -4.23
C PHE A 122 2.39 -1.00 -3.76
N VAL A 123 2.92 -1.39 -2.61
CA VAL A 123 2.76 -2.74 -2.06
C VAL A 123 2.13 -2.67 -0.68
N SER A 124 1.03 -3.40 -0.49
CA SER A 124 0.45 -3.65 0.83
C SER A 124 0.68 -5.09 1.27
N PHE A 125 0.72 -5.30 2.59
CA PHE A 125 0.74 -6.62 3.21
C PHE A 125 -0.32 -6.66 4.31
N ASP A 126 -1.25 -7.60 4.21
CA ASP A 126 -2.39 -7.78 5.13
C ASP A 126 -3.17 -6.47 5.38
N GLY A 127 -3.40 -5.70 4.31
CA GLY A 127 -4.16 -4.45 4.35
C GLY A 127 -3.37 -3.22 4.84
N GLU A 128 -2.06 -3.37 5.12
CA GLU A 128 -1.19 -2.27 5.49
C GLU A 128 -0.25 -1.90 4.33
N LEU A 129 -0.24 -0.63 3.93
CA LEU A 129 0.69 -0.12 2.93
C LEU A 129 2.13 -0.15 3.47
N LYS A 130 3.00 -0.94 2.85
CA LYS A 130 4.38 -1.15 3.32
C LYS A 130 5.38 -0.28 2.59
N GLU A 131 5.33 -0.25 1.26
CA GLU A 131 6.36 0.38 0.45
C GLU A 131 5.84 0.89 -0.90
N ALA A 132 6.69 1.72 -1.51
CA ALA A 132 6.61 2.05 -2.91
C ALA A 132 7.87 1.52 -3.61
N VAL A 133 7.74 1.05 -4.84
CA VAL A 133 8.86 0.57 -5.65
C VAL A 133 8.83 1.31 -6.97
N LEU A 134 9.97 1.92 -7.31
CA LEU A 134 10.17 2.57 -8.59
C LEU A 134 10.86 1.59 -9.53
N TRP A 135 10.23 1.24 -10.65
CA TRP A 135 10.84 0.42 -11.68
C TRP A 135 11.19 1.28 -12.89
N CYS A 136 12.43 1.17 -13.37
CA CYS A 136 12.97 2.03 -14.40
C CYS A 136 13.39 1.26 -15.66
N GLY A 137 13.38 1.98 -16.79
CA GLY A 137 13.89 1.47 -18.07
C GLY A 137 13.18 0.18 -18.49
N PRO A 138 13.92 -0.89 -18.85
CA PRO A 138 13.31 -2.14 -19.32
C PRO A 138 12.52 -2.90 -18.26
N LEU A 139 12.61 -2.51 -16.97
CA LEU A 139 11.85 -3.12 -15.89
C LEU A 139 10.47 -2.49 -15.70
N ALA A 140 10.24 -1.30 -16.25
CA ALA A 140 8.93 -0.67 -16.26
C ALA A 140 8.04 -1.32 -17.34
N THR A 141 6.88 -1.80 -16.92
CA THR A 141 5.90 -2.52 -17.76
C THR A 141 4.53 -1.84 -17.81
N THR A 142 4.25 -0.96 -16.84
CA THR A 142 3.08 -0.08 -16.79
C THR A 142 3.47 1.26 -16.19
N GLU A 143 2.53 2.20 -16.07
CA GLU A 143 2.78 3.47 -15.38
C GLU A 143 2.65 3.31 -13.87
N ARG A 144 1.64 2.57 -13.42
CA ARG A 144 1.25 2.47 -12.00
C ARG A 144 0.78 1.06 -11.68
N ARG A 145 1.18 0.57 -10.51
CA ARG A 145 0.79 -0.75 -10.01
C ARG A 145 0.41 -0.70 -8.53
N ALA A 146 -0.60 -1.46 -8.16
CA ALA A 146 -0.96 -1.76 -6.78
C ALA A 146 -0.86 -3.27 -6.57
N THR A 147 0.02 -3.71 -5.69
CA THR A 147 0.20 -5.12 -5.33
C THR A 147 -0.25 -5.35 -3.89
N VAL A 148 -1.12 -6.34 -3.71
CA VAL A 148 -1.60 -6.79 -2.40
C VAL A 148 -0.95 -8.14 -2.10
N LEU A 149 -0.26 -8.19 -0.96
CA LEU A 149 0.31 -9.40 -0.37
C LEU A 149 -0.50 -9.81 0.86
N ASN A 150 -0.58 -11.11 1.13
CA ASN A 150 -1.17 -11.62 2.37
C ASN A 150 -0.26 -12.64 3.08
N GLY A 151 -0.56 -12.90 4.36
CA GLY A 151 0.19 -13.85 5.19
C GLY A 151 0.21 -15.30 4.67
N ALA A 152 -0.65 -15.65 3.71
CA ALA A 152 -0.65 -16.95 3.03
C ALA A 152 0.32 -17.00 1.83
N GLY A 153 1.05 -15.91 1.55
CA GLY A 153 2.03 -15.85 0.46
C GLY A 153 1.42 -15.54 -0.92
N ASN A 154 0.14 -15.15 -0.99
CA ASN A 154 -0.46 -14.73 -2.25
C ASN A 154 -0.06 -13.30 -2.58
N ALA A 155 0.24 -13.06 -3.86
CA ALA A 155 0.49 -11.74 -4.42
C ALA A 155 -0.45 -11.50 -5.60
N VAL A 156 -1.22 -10.42 -5.58
CA VAL A 156 -2.09 -10.03 -6.71
C VAL A 156 -1.87 -8.56 -7.02
N SER A 157 -1.68 -8.24 -8.30
CA SER A 157 -1.44 -6.88 -8.76
C SER A 157 -2.59 -6.36 -9.62
N LEU A 158 -2.88 -5.07 -9.47
CA LEU A 158 -3.69 -4.28 -10.39
C LEU A 158 -2.80 -3.22 -11.01
N THR A 159 -2.90 -3.04 -12.32
CA THR A 159 -2.12 -2.04 -13.07
C THR A 159 -3.01 -0.96 -13.67
N THR A 160 -2.41 0.17 -14.02
CA THR A 160 -3.10 1.21 -14.79
C THR A 160 -3.66 0.66 -16.10
N GLY A 161 -4.88 1.11 -16.42
CA GLY A 161 -5.54 0.83 -17.69
C GLY A 161 -6.24 2.07 -18.24
N ALA A 162 -7.27 1.86 -19.05
CA ALA A 162 -8.10 2.92 -19.64
C ALA A 162 -9.51 3.00 -19.02
N ALA A 163 -9.63 2.61 -17.74
CA ALA A 163 -10.93 2.59 -17.07
C ALA A 163 -11.49 4.02 -16.96
N PRO A 164 -12.76 4.25 -17.33
CA PRO A 164 -13.37 5.56 -17.16
C PRO A 164 -13.55 5.89 -15.68
N ARG A 165 -13.73 7.17 -15.37
CA ARG A 165 -14.09 7.59 -14.02
C ARG A 165 -15.37 6.87 -13.57
N PRO A 166 -15.41 6.30 -12.35
CA PRO A 166 -16.60 5.63 -11.85
C PRO A 166 -17.79 6.61 -11.77
N PRO A 167 -19.02 6.15 -12.09
CA PRO A 167 -20.20 6.97 -11.87
C PRO A 167 -20.37 7.24 -10.37
N LEU A 168 -21.11 8.31 -10.05
CA LEU A 168 -21.48 8.60 -8.66
C LEU A 168 -22.82 7.96 -8.33
N SER A 169 -22.92 7.41 -7.11
CA SER A 169 -24.17 6.87 -6.57
C SER A 169 -24.27 7.12 -5.07
N THR A 170 -25.49 7.16 -4.56
CA THR A 170 -25.74 6.90 -3.13
C THR A 170 -25.30 5.48 -2.74
N PRO A 171 -25.10 5.19 -1.45
CA PRO A 171 -24.82 3.82 -1.01
C PRO A 171 -25.88 2.83 -1.51
N GLN A 172 -25.42 1.69 -2.02
CA GLN A 172 -26.24 0.60 -2.58
C GLN A 172 -26.28 -0.59 -1.60
N THR A 173 -26.04 -1.82 -2.06
CA THR A 173 -26.12 -3.05 -1.25
C THR A 173 -24.81 -3.36 -0.54
N VAL A 174 -23.67 -3.10 -1.19
CA VAL A 174 -22.35 -3.38 -0.64
C VAL A 174 -21.51 -2.11 -0.73
N LEU A 175 -20.76 -1.82 0.34
CA LEU A 175 -19.72 -0.81 0.37
C LEU A 175 -18.36 -1.51 0.33
N TYR A 176 -17.49 -1.13 -0.59
CA TYR A 176 -16.10 -1.59 -0.63
C TYR A 176 -15.18 -0.51 -0.10
N GLU A 177 -14.32 -0.91 0.84
CA GLU A 177 -13.16 -0.16 1.30
C GLU A 177 -11.93 -0.63 0.53
N PRO A 178 -11.45 0.12 -0.47
CA PRO A 178 -10.27 -0.30 -1.22
C PRO A 178 -9.03 -0.40 -0.34
N ASP A 179 -8.14 -1.35 -0.68
CA ASP A 179 -6.83 -1.47 -0.08
C ASP A 179 -6.06 -0.15 -0.25
N PRO A 180 -5.29 0.28 0.78
CA PRO A 180 -4.45 1.47 0.70
C PRO A 180 -3.55 1.56 -0.55
N THR A 181 -3.07 0.44 -1.09
CA THR A 181 -2.27 0.42 -2.32
C THR A 181 -3.05 0.86 -3.55
N ILE A 182 -4.32 0.45 -3.68
CA ILE A 182 -5.20 0.89 -4.78
C ILE A 182 -5.41 2.40 -4.73
N ILE A 183 -5.65 2.93 -3.53
CA ILE A 183 -5.83 4.36 -3.30
C ILE A 183 -4.55 5.11 -3.67
N ARG A 184 -3.40 4.60 -3.19
CA ARG A 184 -2.10 5.27 -3.35
C ARG A 184 -1.59 5.25 -4.80
N ALA A 185 -1.83 4.15 -5.51
CA ALA A 185 -1.56 4.01 -6.94
C ALA A 185 -2.56 4.78 -7.82
N GLY A 186 -3.66 5.28 -7.24
CA GLY A 186 -4.70 5.98 -7.99
C GLY A 186 -5.45 5.06 -8.95
N LEU A 187 -5.67 3.80 -8.56
CA LEU A 187 -6.30 2.74 -9.37
C LEU A 187 -7.77 2.48 -8.98
N ILE A 188 -8.44 3.49 -8.44
CA ILE A 188 -9.85 3.40 -8.03
C ILE A 188 -10.77 3.19 -9.23
N ALA A 189 -10.47 3.80 -10.38
CA ALA A 189 -11.26 3.64 -11.59
C ALA A 189 -11.19 2.21 -12.13
N GLU A 190 -9.99 1.63 -12.14
CA GLU A 190 -9.72 0.27 -12.56
C GLU A 190 -10.43 -0.74 -11.65
N LEU A 191 -10.32 -0.57 -10.33
CA LEU A 191 -11.02 -1.42 -9.37
C LEU A 191 -12.54 -1.30 -9.50
N ALA A 192 -13.06 -0.08 -9.68
CA ALA A 192 -14.50 0.13 -9.87
C ALA A 192 -15.01 -0.53 -11.14
N ALA A 193 -14.25 -0.47 -12.24
CA ALA A 193 -14.60 -1.15 -13.48
C ALA A 193 -14.66 -2.67 -13.31
N GLN A 194 -13.70 -3.27 -12.58
CA GLN A 194 -13.71 -4.71 -12.26
C GLN A 194 -14.92 -5.13 -11.42
N LEU A 195 -15.35 -4.27 -10.49
CA LEU A 195 -16.47 -4.55 -9.59
C LEU A 195 -17.84 -4.13 -10.16
N GLY A 196 -17.88 -3.42 -11.29
CA GLY A 196 -19.10 -2.74 -11.75
C GLY A 196 -19.61 -1.70 -10.73
N ALA A 197 -18.70 -1.03 -10.03
CA ALA A 197 -19.01 -0.19 -8.88
C ALA A 197 -19.10 1.30 -9.20
N ALA A 198 -19.89 2.00 -8.39
CA ALA A 198 -19.95 3.46 -8.35
C ALA A 198 -19.15 4.01 -7.16
N GLN A 199 -18.73 5.28 -7.24
CA GLN A 199 -18.18 6.02 -6.09
C GLN A 199 -19.28 6.79 -5.36
N LEU A 200 -19.08 7.03 -4.06
CA LEU A 200 -19.98 7.88 -3.28
C LEU A 200 -19.76 9.38 -3.55
N SER A 201 -18.50 9.77 -3.80
CA SER A 201 -18.10 11.16 -4.03
C SER A 201 -16.80 11.19 -4.83
N PRO A 202 -16.55 12.25 -5.62
CA PRO A 202 -15.30 12.49 -6.35
C PRO A 202 -14.01 12.23 -5.57
N ASP A 203 -13.98 12.62 -4.29
CA ASP A 203 -12.77 12.69 -3.46
C ASP A 203 -12.69 11.54 -2.45
N ILE A 204 -13.61 10.58 -2.54
CA ILE A 204 -13.73 9.48 -1.59
C ILE A 204 -13.52 8.16 -2.32
N ALA A 205 -12.56 7.38 -1.84
CA ALA A 205 -12.19 6.10 -2.42
C ALA A 205 -13.24 4.99 -2.23
N TYR A 206 -14.20 5.13 -1.30
CA TYR A 206 -15.23 4.11 -1.10
C TYR A 206 -16.04 3.87 -2.38
N LEU A 207 -16.21 2.59 -2.71
CA LEU A 207 -16.99 2.11 -3.85
C LEU A 207 -18.27 1.44 -3.35
N THR A 208 -19.31 1.40 -4.18
CA THR A 208 -20.56 0.72 -3.84
C THR A 208 -21.17 0.01 -5.04
N THR A 209 -21.79 -1.14 -4.80
CA THR A 209 -22.44 -1.99 -5.82
C THR A 209 -23.78 -2.52 -5.33
N THR A 210 -24.63 -2.94 -6.26
CA THR A 210 -25.89 -3.64 -5.96
C THR A 210 -25.68 -5.13 -5.68
N THR A 211 -24.60 -5.71 -6.21
CA THR A 211 -24.26 -7.13 -6.10
C THR A 211 -22.86 -7.30 -5.52
N TYR A 212 -22.69 -8.29 -4.64
CA TYR A 212 -21.38 -8.64 -4.08
C TYR A 212 -20.49 -9.33 -5.13
N HIS A 213 -19.22 -8.92 -5.17
CA HIS A 213 -18.17 -9.47 -6.01
C HIS A 213 -16.90 -9.62 -5.15
N PRO A 214 -16.35 -10.84 -4.99
CA PRO A 214 -15.12 -11.03 -4.24
C PRO A 214 -13.94 -10.37 -4.95
N THR A 215 -13.06 -9.75 -4.16
CA THR A 215 -11.84 -9.11 -4.68
C THR A 215 -10.76 -9.09 -3.60
N PRO A 216 -9.47 -9.28 -3.94
CA PRO A 216 -8.36 -9.09 -3.01
C PRO A 216 -8.06 -7.61 -2.77
N PHE A 217 -8.60 -6.70 -3.59
CA PHE A 217 -8.23 -5.29 -3.63
C PHE A 217 -9.11 -4.38 -2.77
N ALA A 218 -10.12 -4.93 -2.09
CA ALA A 218 -10.99 -4.18 -1.21
C ALA A 218 -11.66 -5.06 -0.16
N ARG A 219 -11.92 -4.47 1.01
CA ARG A 219 -12.76 -5.10 2.03
C ARG A 219 -14.24 -4.77 1.77
N PRO A 220 -15.10 -5.77 1.55
CA PRO A 220 -16.53 -5.57 1.36
C PRO A 220 -17.28 -5.45 2.70
N TRP A 221 -18.29 -4.60 2.72
CA TRP A 221 -19.18 -4.35 3.86
C TRP A 221 -20.64 -4.35 3.37
N PRO A 222 -21.44 -5.38 3.69
CA PRO A 222 -22.86 -5.38 3.37
C PRO A 222 -23.55 -4.19 4.05
N ILE A 223 -24.22 -3.35 3.29
CA ILE A 223 -24.92 -2.16 3.81
C ILE A 223 -26.26 -2.61 4.37
N VAL A 224 -26.50 -2.30 5.65
CA VAL A 224 -27.80 -2.45 6.28
C VAL A 224 -28.69 -1.26 5.93
N THR A 225 -28.15 -0.05 6.08
CA THR A 225 -28.86 1.21 5.79
C THR A 225 -27.89 2.39 5.84
N TRP A 226 -28.33 3.57 5.40
CA TRP A 226 -27.55 4.81 5.51
C TRP A 226 -28.46 6.02 5.72
N LEU A 227 -27.88 7.10 6.23
CA LEU A 227 -28.59 8.36 6.49
C LEU A 227 -27.66 9.57 6.39
N PRO A 228 -28.19 10.78 6.08
CA PRO A 228 -27.48 12.02 6.35
C PRO A 228 -26.99 12.04 7.80
N PHE A 229 -25.74 12.47 8.01
CA PHE A 229 -25.11 12.35 9.31
C PHE A 229 -25.83 13.21 10.36
N GLN A 230 -26.48 12.53 11.31
CA GLN A 230 -27.07 13.16 12.49
C GLN A 230 -26.97 12.21 13.67
N LEU A 231 -26.10 12.54 14.63
CA LEU A 231 -25.71 11.65 15.73
C LEU A 231 -26.89 11.08 16.53
N LYS A 232 -27.92 11.89 16.81
CA LYS A 232 -29.12 11.44 17.53
C LYS A 232 -29.90 10.39 16.75
N ARG A 233 -30.06 10.56 15.44
CA ARG A 233 -30.77 9.61 14.56
C ARG A 233 -29.95 8.33 14.38
N LEU A 234 -28.64 8.46 14.17
CA LEU A 234 -27.73 7.32 14.07
C LEU A 234 -27.78 6.44 15.33
N ARG A 235 -27.72 7.05 16.53
CA ARG A 235 -27.85 6.32 17.79
C ARG A 235 -29.19 5.60 17.95
N ALA A 236 -30.28 6.22 17.50
CA ALA A 236 -31.61 5.59 17.54
C ALA A 236 -31.64 4.36 16.62
N LEU A 237 -31.19 4.52 15.39
CA LEU A 237 -31.17 3.46 14.39
C LEU A 237 -30.28 2.27 14.81
N LEU A 238 -29.11 2.53 15.41
CA LEU A 238 -28.26 1.46 15.93
C LEU A 238 -28.94 0.68 17.07
N ARG A 239 -29.69 1.35 17.97
CA ARG A 239 -30.46 0.64 19.00
C ARG A 239 -31.58 -0.19 18.40
N ASP A 240 -32.31 0.34 17.42
CA ASP A 240 -33.37 -0.39 16.73
C ASP A 240 -32.83 -1.61 15.97
N LEU A 241 -31.56 -1.57 15.57
CA LEU A 241 -30.84 -2.67 14.94
C LEU A 241 -30.17 -3.63 15.94
N ASP A 242 -30.42 -3.52 17.24
CA ASP A 242 -29.79 -4.33 18.29
C ASP A 242 -28.24 -4.28 18.26
N ALA A 243 -27.68 -3.08 18.02
CA ALA A 243 -26.24 -2.90 17.98
C ALA A 243 -25.59 -3.17 19.35
N GLY A 244 -24.63 -4.10 19.34
CA GLY A 244 -23.67 -4.33 20.40
C GLY A 244 -22.38 -3.53 20.15
N PRO A 245 -21.24 -4.20 19.92
CA PRO A 245 -20.00 -3.53 19.51
C PRO A 245 -20.14 -2.82 18.15
N VAL A 246 -19.75 -1.54 18.10
CA VAL A 246 -19.72 -0.75 16.86
C VAL A 246 -18.29 -0.35 16.52
N THR A 247 -17.82 -0.77 15.34
CA THR A 247 -16.57 -0.27 14.77
C THR A 247 -16.86 0.97 13.94
N VAL A 248 -16.14 2.08 14.19
CA VAL A 248 -16.30 3.31 13.41
C VAL A 248 -15.13 3.50 12.46
N LYS A 249 -15.46 3.64 11.17
CA LYS A 249 -14.52 4.01 10.11
C LYS A 249 -14.83 5.40 9.59
N LYS A 250 -13.83 6.08 9.04
CA LYS A 250 -14.03 7.41 8.44
C LYS A 250 -13.22 7.62 7.17
N ARG A 251 -13.81 8.35 6.22
CA ARG A 251 -13.10 8.98 5.10
C ARG A 251 -13.84 10.25 4.69
N GLY A 252 -13.16 11.40 4.77
CA GLY A 252 -13.78 12.71 4.53
C GLY A 252 -14.66 13.21 5.68
N SER A 253 -14.43 12.71 6.91
CA SER A 253 -15.09 13.18 8.14
C SER A 253 -14.05 13.66 9.15
N PRO A 254 -14.27 14.79 9.84
CA PRO A 254 -13.32 15.33 10.82
C PRO A 254 -13.40 14.64 12.19
N LEU A 255 -14.40 13.79 12.41
CA LEU A 255 -14.73 13.27 13.76
C LEU A 255 -13.74 12.21 14.25
N ASP A 256 -13.57 12.11 15.57
CA ASP A 256 -12.77 11.07 16.20
C ASP A 256 -13.49 9.72 16.21
N THR A 257 -12.86 8.68 15.67
CA THR A 257 -13.47 7.36 15.51
C THR A 257 -13.58 6.60 16.82
N THR A 258 -12.58 6.71 17.70
CA THR A 258 -12.53 5.96 18.97
C THR A 258 -13.62 6.43 19.92
N THR A 259 -13.74 7.75 20.10
CA THR A 259 -14.79 8.37 20.91
C THR A 259 -16.16 8.05 20.36
N LEU A 260 -16.35 8.11 19.03
CA LEU A 260 -17.63 7.76 18.42
C LEU A 260 -17.96 6.28 18.56
N ALA A 261 -16.99 5.37 18.40
CA ALA A 261 -17.22 3.94 18.60
C ALA A 261 -17.75 3.65 20.00
N HIS A 262 -17.15 4.26 21.03
CA HIS A 262 -17.65 4.14 22.40
C HIS A 262 -19.06 4.73 22.57
N GLN A 263 -19.37 5.85 21.92
CA GLN A 263 -20.68 6.49 22.02
C GLN A 263 -21.79 5.80 21.22
N LEU A 264 -21.43 5.01 20.21
CA LEU A 264 -22.34 4.34 19.30
C LEU A 264 -22.54 2.87 19.65
N SER A 265 -21.59 2.25 20.35
CA SER A 265 -21.71 0.88 20.85
C SER A 265 -22.81 0.78 21.91
N GLY A 266 -23.51 -0.34 21.91
CA GLY A 266 -24.56 -0.68 22.86
C GLY A 266 -24.35 -2.06 23.48
N ASN A 267 -25.39 -2.55 24.16
CA ASN A 267 -25.42 -3.86 24.79
C ASN A 267 -26.16 -4.91 23.94
N GLY A 268 -26.47 -4.59 22.67
CA GLY A 268 -27.12 -5.53 21.76
C GLY A 268 -26.17 -6.65 21.30
N ASN A 269 -26.67 -7.55 20.46
CA ASN A 269 -25.90 -8.72 20.03
C ASN A 269 -25.23 -8.54 18.66
N ARG A 270 -25.61 -7.53 17.88
CA ARG A 270 -25.08 -7.34 16.53
C ARG A 270 -23.81 -6.50 16.51
N ARG A 271 -22.75 -7.05 15.94
CA ARG A 271 -21.53 -6.30 15.62
C ARG A 271 -21.73 -5.56 14.32
N LEU A 272 -21.67 -4.24 14.37
CA LEU A 272 -21.92 -3.38 13.22
C LEU A 272 -20.72 -2.49 12.93
N VAL A 273 -20.59 -2.09 11.66
CA VAL A 273 -19.60 -1.11 11.22
C VAL A 273 -20.33 0.15 10.79
N VAL A 274 -19.91 1.28 11.34
CA VAL A 274 -20.41 2.61 10.93
C VAL A 274 -19.31 3.31 10.15
N VAL A 275 -19.57 3.58 8.87
CA VAL A 275 -18.68 4.33 8.00
C VAL A 275 -19.16 5.77 7.90
N LEU A 276 -18.34 6.70 8.38
CA LEU A 276 -18.57 8.14 8.28
C LEU A 276 -17.90 8.69 7.02
N THR A 277 -18.71 9.14 6.09
CA THR A 277 -18.22 9.65 4.81
C THR A 277 -19.13 10.75 4.25
N ARG A 278 -19.03 11.04 2.96
CA ARG A 278 -19.79 12.11 2.31
C ARG A 278 -20.33 11.71 0.95
N LEU A 279 -21.47 12.29 0.62
CA LEU A 279 -21.98 12.46 -0.73
C LEU A 279 -21.71 13.91 -1.19
N PRO A 280 -21.89 14.25 -2.48
CA PRO A 280 -21.90 15.64 -2.93
C PRO A 280 -22.92 16.51 -2.16
N SER A 281 -24.01 15.93 -1.67
CA SER A 281 -25.04 16.60 -0.87
C SER A 281 -24.67 16.81 0.60
N GLY A 282 -23.60 16.20 1.10
CA GLY A 282 -23.12 16.39 2.46
C GLY A 282 -22.69 15.11 3.19
N PRO A 283 -22.36 15.23 4.49
CA PRO A 283 -21.91 14.10 5.30
C PRO A 283 -23.01 13.05 5.51
N ILE A 284 -22.62 11.77 5.46
CA ILE A 284 -23.51 10.62 5.67
C ILE A 284 -22.88 9.64 6.67
N ALA A 285 -23.73 8.81 7.29
CA ALA A 285 -23.32 7.60 7.98
C ALA A 285 -23.88 6.39 7.23
N VAL A 286 -23.05 5.41 6.96
CA VAL A 286 -23.45 4.11 6.40
C VAL A 286 -23.30 3.07 7.50
N ILE A 287 -24.35 2.31 7.77
CA ILE A 287 -24.35 1.22 8.73
C ILE A 287 -24.23 -0.07 7.93
N CYS A 288 -23.19 -0.84 8.23
CA CYS A 288 -22.89 -2.10 7.57
C CYS A 288 -22.86 -3.25 8.58
N ASP A 289 -23.18 -4.44 8.10
CA ASP A 289 -22.82 -5.67 8.81
C ASP A 289 -21.32 -5.91 8.68
N GLU A 290 -20.74 -6.50 9.72
CA GLU A 290 -19.41 -7.09 9.61
C GLU A 290 -19.54 -8.32 8.73
N MET A 291 -18.95 -8.30 7.53
CA MET A 291 -18.82 -9.53 6.76
C MET A 291 -17.92 -10.45 7.58
N ILE A 292 -18.48 -11.51 8.16
CA ILE A 292 -17.68 -12.60 8.71
C ILE A 292 -16.92 -13.11 7.49
N ALA A 293 -15.60 -12.89 7.48
CA ALA A 293 -14.74 -13.48 6.48
C ALA A 293 -15.06 -14.97 6.50
N ASN A 294 -15.59 -15.50 5.39
CA ASN A 294 -15.66 -16.94 5.26
C ASN A 294 -14.25 -17.45 5.50
N ASP A 295 -14.11 -18.31 6.50
CA ASP A 295 -12.93 -19.12 6.79
C ASP A 295 -12.51 -19.81 5.47
N ASN A 296 -11.67 -19.14 4.69
CA ASN A 296 -10.80 -19.82 3.74
C ASN A 296 -9.60 -20.29 4.54
N ARG A 297 -9.82 -21.44 5.20
CA ARG A 297 -8.78 -22.43 5.45
C ARG A 297 -8.13 -22.86 4.13
#